data_AF-A0A6V7WGR3-F1
#
_entry.id   AF-A0A6V7WGR3-F1
#
_cell.length_a   1.000
_cell.length_b   1.000
_cell.length_c   1.000
_cell.angle_alpha   90.00
_cell.angle_beta   90.00
_cell.angle_gamma   90.00
#
_symmetry.space_group_name_H-M   'P 1'
#
loop_
_entity.id
_entity.type
_entity.pdbx_description
1 polymer ?
#
loop_
_entity_poly.entity_id
_entity_poly.type
_entity_poly.pdbx_seq_one_letter_code
_entity_poly.pdbx_strand_id
1 'polypeptide(L)'
;MQTQIQMLEMMKGKKVGGATDLYCKLKTLITEFQADVEKGVTFESWYLKNKSYFEVDAKSLDEKVKVRLLVDKLGQVEYSKMAQKCQNEN
;
A
#
# COMPACT_ATOMS: atom_id res chain seq x y z
N MET A 1 36.66 -5.07 29.18
CA MET A 1 35.50 -4.15 29.01
C MET A 1 35.00 -4.04 27.56
N GLN A 2 35.33 -4.95 26.63
CA GLN A 2 34.86 -4.89 25.24
C GLN A 2 33.59 -5.71 24.94
N THR A 3 33.14 -6.55 25.88
CA THR A 3 32.00 -7.46 25.65
C THR A 3 30.63 -6.78 25.72
N GLN A 4 30.51 -5.65 26.43
CA GLN A 4 29.25 -4.89 26.58
C GLN A 4 28.86 -4.13 25.31
N ILE A 5 29.84 -3.58 24.58
CA ILE A 5 29.60 -2.80 23.36
C ILE A 5 29.16 -3.73 22.23
N GLN A 6 29.80 -4.90 22.11
CA GLN A 6 29.49 -5.88 21.07
C GLN A 6 28.11 -6.54 21.25
N MET A 7 27.62 -6.67 22.49
CA MET A 7 26.25 -7.15 22.77
C MET A 7 25.18 -6.08 22.43
N LEU A 8 25.49 -4.79 22.57
CA LEU A 8 24.58 -3.70 22.23
C LEU A 8 24.42 -3.52 20.71
N GLU A 9 25.47 -3.81 19.94
CA GLU A 9 25.45 -3.77 18.46
C GLU A 9 24.60 -4.91 17.86
N MET A 10 24.62 -6.09 18.48
CA MET A 10 23.80 -7.24 18.04
C MET A 10 22.29 -7.05 18.30
N MET A 11 21.89 -6.17 19.24
CA MET A 11 20.49 -5.83 19.48
C MET A 11 19.93 -4.73 18.56
N LYS A 12 20.76 -4.04 17.76
CA LYS A 12 20.30 -3.05 16.76
C LYS A 12 19.80 -3.67 15.45
N GLY A 13 19.87 -4.99 15.31
CA GLY A 13 19.61 -5.70 14.06
C GLY A 13 18.25 -6.36 13.93
N LYS A 14 17.32 -6.23 14.89
CA LYS A 14 15.96 -6.75 14.68
C LYS A 14 15.12 -5.74 13.92
N LYS A 15 15.39 -5.61 12.61
CA LYS A 15 14.42 -5.05 11.67
C LYS A 15 13.16 -5.91 11.80
N VAL A 16 12.21 -5.46 12.61
CA VAL A 16 10.78 -5.72 12.38
C VAL A 16 10.41 -4.86 11.17
N GLY A 17 11.03 -5.19 10.04
CA GLY A 17 10.96 -4.43 8.79
C GLY A 17 10.10 -5.13 7.76
N GLY A 18 9.69 -6.38 7.97
CA GLY A 18 9.03 -7.18 6.93
C GLY A 18 7.80 -6.49 6.34
N ALA A 19 6.85 -6.06 7.17
CA ALA A 19 5.61 -5.47 6.69
C ALA A 19 5.77 -4.01 6.22
N THR A 20 6.54 -3.19 6.96
CA THR A 20 6.71 -1.77 6.64
C THR A 20 7.61 -1.57 5.41
N ASP A 21 8.69 -2.35 5.26
CA ASP A 21 9.57 -2.32 4.09
C ASP A 21 8.81 -2.79 2.83
N LEU A 22 8.07 -3.88 2.94
CA LEU A 22 7.23 -4.40 1.88
C LEU A 22 6.12 -3.40 1.49
N TYR A 23 5.50 -2.73 2.45
CA TYR A 23 4.54 -1.65 2.19
C TYR A 23 5.17 -0.51 1.39
N CYS A 24 6.33 0.00 1.82
CA CYS A 24 7.03 1.07 1.11
C CYS A 24 7.41 0.63 -0.31
N LYS A 25 7.91 -0.59 -0.47
CA LYS A 25 8.27 -1.16 -1.77
C LYS A 25 7.06 -1.25 -2.70
N LEU A 26 5.95 -1.83 -2.23
CA LEU A 26 4.74 -1.95 -3.03
C LEU A 26 4.14 -0.59 -3.35
N LYS A 27 4.20 0.37 -2.43
CA LYS A 27 3.80 1.76 -2.66
C LYS A 27 4.63 2.42 -3.76
N THR A 28 5.91 2.07 -3.93
CA THR A 28 6.70 2.59 -5.06
C THR A 28 6.42 1.87 -6.37
N LEU A 29 6.07 0.57 -6.33
CA LEU A 29 5.81 -0.24 -7.52
C LEU A 29 4.42 0.01 -8.12
N ILE A 30 3.40 0.16 -7.28
CA ILE A 30 2.03 0.38 -7.72
C ILE A 30 1.90 1.84 -8.18
N THR A 31 1.47 2.04 -9.42
CA THR A 31 1.23 3.38 -9.97
C THR A 31 0.01 4.01 -9.30
N GLU A 32 0.03 5.33 -9.10
CA GLU A 32 -1.16 6.04 -8.59
C GLU A 32 -2.32 5.92 -9.59
N PHE A 33 -3.53 5.77 -9.06
CA PHE A 33 -4.72 5.71 -9.89
C PHE A 33 -5.03 7.11 -10.41
N GLN A 34 -5.09 7.22 -11.73
CA GLN A 34 -5.54 8.43 -12.42
C GLN A 34 -6.68 8.02 -13.34
N ALA A 35 -7.90 8.42 -12.99
CA ALA A 35 -9.06 8.22 -13.84
C ALA A 35 -8.88 9.02 -15.13
N ASP A 36 -8.91 8.33 -16.27
CA ASP A 36 -8.79 8.93 -17.59
C ASP A 36 -9.92 8.36 -18.47
N VAL A 37 -10.98 9.13 -18.63
CA VAL A 37 -12.18 8.72 -19.38
C VAL A 37 -11.87 8.63 -20.88
N GLU A 38 -10.98 9.49 -21.38
CA GLU A 38 -10.60 9.53 -22.80
C GLU A 38 -9.76 8.31 -23.18
N LYS A 39 -8.94 7.80 -22.25
CA LYS A 39 -8.14 6.58 -22.42
C LYS A 39 -8.81 5.31 -21.89
N GLY A 40 -10.04 5.40 -21.36
CA GLY A 40 -10.76 4.26 -20.78
C GLY A 40 -10.10 3.69 -19.52
N VAL A 41 -9.29 4.48 -18.80
CA VAL A 41 -8.65 4.05 -17.55
C VAL A 41 -9.65 4.13 -16.41
N THR A 42 -10.28 2.99 -16.12
CA THR A 42 -11.17 2.80 -14.98
C THR A 42 -10.42 2.25 -13.76
N PHE A 43 -11.02 2.38 -12.58
CA PHE A 43 -10.49 1.75 -11.36
C PHE A 43 -10.28 0.25 -11.54
N GLU A 44 -11.23 -0.44 -12.17
CA GLU A 44 -11.13 -1.86 -12.45
C GLU A 44 -9.91 -2.19 -13.34
N SER A 45 -9.74 -1.45 -14.45
CA SER A 45 -8.61 -1.66 -15.36
C SER A 45 -7.25 -1.39 -14.70
N TRP A 46 -7.18 -0.39 -13.82
CA TRP A 46 -5.98 -0.09 -13.04
C TRP A 46 -5.74 -1.15 -11.95
N TYR A 47 -6.78 -1.58 -11.24
CA TYR A 47 -6.66 -2.59 -10.21
C TYR A 47 -6.24 -3.93 -10.81
N LEU A 48 -6.80 -4.32 -11.95
CA LEU A 48 -6.43 -5.56 -12.65
C LEU A 48 -4.94 -5.59 -12.99
N LYS A 49 -4.37 -4.46 -13.44
CA LYS A 49 -2.93 -4.32 -13.72
C LYS A 49 -2.07 -4.47 -12.47
N ASN A 50 -2.57 -4.01 -11.31
CA ASN A 50 -1.85 -4.04 -10.04
C ASN A 50 -2.24 -5.22 -9.15
N LYS A 51 -3.18 -6.08 -9.57
CA LYS A 51 -3.79 -7.15 -8.79
C LYS A 51 -2.75 -8.10 -8.21
N SER A 52 -1.72 -8.42 -9.00
CA SER A 52 -0.57 -9.24 -8.59
C SER A 52 0.12 -8.70 -7.34
N TYR A 53 0.29 -7.38 -7.24
CA TYR A 53 0.93 -6.75 -6.09
C TYR A 53 0.07 -6.86 -4.83
N PHE A 54 -1.25 -6.86 -4.94
CA PHE A 54 -2.17 -6.97 -3.80
C PHE A 54 -2.42 -8.42 -3.36
N GLU A 55 -2.48 -9.37 -4.31
CA GLU A 55 -2.79 -10.78 -4.02
C GLU A 55 -1.54 -11.63 -3.76
N VAL A 56 -0.43 -11.33 -4.42
CA VAL A 56 0.81 -12.11 -4.35
C VAL A 56 1.81 -11.43 -3.43
N ASP A 57 2.31 -10.24 -3.80
CA ASP A 57 3.36 -9.57 -3.03
C ASP A 57 2.85 -9.10 -1.67
N ALA A 58 1.66 -8.52 -1.61
CA ALA A 58 1.05 -8.11 -0.36
C ALA A 58 0.42 -9.28 0.41
N LYS A 59 0.48 -10.54 -0.06
CA LYS A 59 -0.15 -11.68 0.63
C LYS A 59 0.24 -11.77 2.11
N SER A 60 1.49 -11.45 2.41
CA SER A 60 2.07 -11.43 3.76
C SER A 60 1.68 -10.22 4.61
N LEU A 61 1.03 -9.20 4.02
CA LEU A 61 0.53 -8.03 4.72
C LEU A 61 -0.89 -8.27 5.25
N ASP A 62 -1.18 -7.67 6.41
CA ASP A 62 -2.53 -7.58 6.94
C ASP A 62 -3.48 -6.90 5.96
N GLU A 63 -4.74 -7.36 5.96
CA GLU A 63 -5.79 -6.79 5.11
C GLU A 63 -5.96 -5.28 5.35
N LYS A 64 -5.86 -4.83 6.61
CA LYS A 64 -5.90 -3.40 6.95
C LYS A 64 -4.78 -2.60 6.25
N VAL A 65 -3.60 -3.18 6.09
CA VAL A 65 -2.46 -2.55 5.43
C VAL A 65 -2.65 -2.56 3.90
N LYS A 66 -3.20 -3.63 3.33
CA LYS A 66 -3.58 -3.71 1.91
C LYS A 66 -4.62 -2.64 1.54
N VAL A 67 -5.67 -2.51 2.36
CA VAL A 67 -6.70 -1.48 2.17
C VAL A 67 -6.09 -0.09 2.29
N ARG A 68 -5.20 0.14 3.28
CA ARG A 68 -4.49 1.42 3.41
C ARG A 68 -3.67 1.74 2.15
N LEU A 69 -2.95 0.77 1.59
CA LEU A 69 -2.16 0.91 0.37
C LEU A 69 -3.03 1.23 -0.84
N LEU A 70 -4.18 0.55 -0.97
CA LEU A 70 -5.15 0.78 -2.05
C LEU A 70 -5.71 2.20 -1.98
N VAL A 71 -6.15 2.65 -0.80
CA VAL A 71 -6.68 4.00 -0.57
C VAL A 71 -5.62 5.08 -0.83
N ASP A 72 -4.39 4.84 -0.38
CA ASP A 72 -3.26 5.74 -0.61
C ASP A 72 -2.98 5.93 -2.10
N LYS A 73 -3.17 4.88 -2.91
CA LYS A 73 -2.99 4.91 -4.37
C LYS A 73 -4.17 5.45 -5.17
N LEU A 74 -5.38 5.32 -4.64
CA LEU A 74 -6.57 5.95 -5.19
C LEU A 74 -6.51 7.48 -5.11
N GLY A 75 -5.74 8.02 -4.16
CA GLY A 75 -5.65 9.46 -3.91
C GLY A 75 -6.87 9.99 -3.16
N GLN A 76 -6.70 11.09 -2.42
CA GLN A 76 -7.78 11.64 -1.58
C GLN A 76 -8.98 12.13 -2.38
N VAL A 77 -8.77 12.63 -3.60
CA VAL A 77 -9.85 13.17 -4.45
C VAL A 77 -10.80 12.07 -4.91
N GLU A 78 -10.27 10.94 -5.38
CA GLU A 78 -11.10 9.82 -5.84
C GLU A 78 -11.74 9.09 -4.65
N TYR A 79 -11.03 8.97 -3.52
CA TYR A 79 -11.60 8.46 -2.28
C TYR A 79 -12.78 9.33 -1.80
N SER A 80 -12.64 10.66 -1.82
CA SER A 80 -13.73 11.58 -1.48
C SER A 80 -14.90 11.42 -2.44
N LYS A 81 -14.70 11.29 -3.75
CA LYS A 81 -15.79 11.05 -4.71
C LYS A 81 -16.52 9.73 -4.47
N MET A 82 -15.81 8.66 -4.13
CA MET A 82 -16.41 7.36 -3.80
C MET A 82 -17.18 7.41 -2.46
N ALA A 83 -16.58 8.02 -1.43
CA ALA A 83 -17.20 8.19 -0.12
C ALA A 83 -18.44 9.09 -0.17
N GLN A 84 -18.40 10.16 -0.96
CA GLN A 84 -19.51 11.09 -1.14
C GLN A 84 -20.69 10.44 -1.88
N LYS A 85 -20.42 9.51 -2.80
CA LYS A 85 -21.47 8.70 -3.44
C LYS A 85 -22.25 7.83 -2.45
N CYS A 86 -21.61 7.31 -1.40
CA CYS A 86 -22.30 6.58 -0.33
C CYS A 86 -23.16 7.46 0.60
N GLN A 87 -22.99 8.79 0.58
CA GLN A 87 -23.77 9.71 1.44
C GLN A 87 -24.99 10.33 0.75
N ASN A 88 -25.18 10.10 -0.56
CA ASN A 88 -26.20 10.78 -1.35
C ASN A 88 -27.40 9.89 -1.74
N GLU A 89 -27.53 8.72 -1.12
CA GLU A 89 -28.66 7.78 -1.31
C GLU A 89 -29.50 7.63 -0.02
N ASN A 90 -29.82 8.74 0.65
CA ASN A 90 -30.76 8.75 1.76
C ASN A 90 -31.74 9.91 1.69
#